data_AF-A0A329J2V3-F1
#
_entry.id   AF-A0A329J2V3-F1
#
_cell.length_a   1.000
_cell.length_b   1.000
_cell.length_c   1.000
_cell.angle_alpha   90.00
_cell.angle_beta   90.00
_cell.angle_gamma   90.00
#
_symmetry.space_group_name_H-M   'P 1'
#
loop_
_entity.id
_entity.type
_entity.pdbx_description
1 polymer ?
#
loop_
_entity_poly.entity_id
_entity_poly.type
_entity_poly.pdbx_seq_one_letter_code
_entity_poly.pdbx_strand_id
1 'polypeptide(L)'
;MCGGVEAKDKNRAYEPVRVYFPNPMAALPVVLEDGTDLGWVRWGRRKEQPGWGPQGGWAKHETIERGGWEKYHPQRAIALVSRFMEKDAERVSHWFDMNDGYGLECLVIGEAQERRVYVVTRAPPAAYEWLHDRWPAVTPVPGNDREM
;
A
#
# COMPACT_ATOMS: atom_id res chain seq x y z
N MET A 1 8.98 -6.90 -4.13
CA MET A 1 7.81 -6.35 -3.41
C MET A 1 7.87 -4.83 -3.44
N CYS A 2 6.70 -4.21 -3.64
CA CYS A 2 6.52 -2.77 -3.81
C CYS A 2 7.29 -1.97 -2.76
N GLY A 3 8.46 -1.45 -3.13
CA GLY A 3 9.45 -0.85 -2.22
C GLY A 3 9.32 0.67 -2.10
N GLY A 4 8.49 1.28 -2.94
CA GLY A 4 8.21 2.70 -2.90
C GLY A 4 6.94 3.07 -3.65
N VAL A 5 6.45 4.27 -3.38
CA VAL A 5 5.29 4.86 -4.03
C VAL A 5 5.55 6.33 -4.30
N GLU A 6 4.79 6.88 -5.23
CA GLU A 6 4.67 8.32 -5.42
C GLU A 6 3.22 8.69 -5.16
N ALA A 7 2.98 9.71 -4.35
CA ALA A 7 1.65 10.16 -4.00
C ALA A 7 1.58 11.68 -3.93
N LYS A 8 0.41 12.25 -4.23
CA LYS A 8 0.19 13.70 -4.10
C LYS A 8 -0.28 14.00 -2.69
N ASP A 9 0.35 14.97 -2.05
CA ASP A 9 -0.08 15.47 -0.76
C ASP A 9 -1.05 16.64 -0.96
N LYS A 10 -2.29 16.50 -0.48
CA LYS A 10 -3.29 17.58 -0.50
C LYS A 10 -2.78 18.84 0.23
N ASN A 11 -1.84 18.69 1.17
CA ASN A 11 -1.32 19.76 2.02
C ASN A 11 0.05 20.33 1.57
N ARG A 12 0.72 19.74 0.56
CA ARG A 12 2.00 20.26 0.03
C ARG A 12 1.88 20.61 -1.44
N ALA A 13 1.31 21.77 -1.76
CA ALA A 13 1.36 22.43 -3.07
C ALA A 13 1.11 21.52 -4.32
N TYR A 14 0.47 20.35 -4.15
CA TYR A 14 0.37 19.28 -5.15
C TYR A 14 1.70 18.71 -5.70
N GLU A 15 2.84 18.94 -5.05
CA GLU A 15 4.09 18.30 -5.46
C GLU A 15 4.05 16.79 -5.14
N PRO A 16 4.37 15.91 -6.11
CA PRO A 16 4.42 14.47 -5.87
C PRO A 16 5.51 14.14 -4.84
N VAL A 17 5.14 13.40 -3.80
CA VAL A 17 6.05 12.91 -2.76
C VAL A 17 6.40 11.46 -3.04
N ARG A 18 7.70 11.17 -3.16
CA ARG A 18 8.20 9.79 -3.20
C ARG A 18 8.42 9.26 -1.80
N VAL A 19 7.81 8.12 -1.52
CA VAL A 19 7.94 7.40 -0.26
C VAL A 19 8.59 6.07 -0.52
N TYR A 20 9.60 5.73 0.28
CA TYR A 20 10.31 4.46 0.19
C TYR A 20 10.15 3.69 1.49
N PHE A 21 9.78 2.42 1.40
CA PHE A 21 9.56 1.58 2.58
C PHE A 21 10.76 1.57 3.56
N PRO A 22 12.04 1.54 3.14
CA PRO A 22 13.15 1.58 4.10
C PRO A 22 13.14 2.81 5.03
N ASN A 23 12.51 3.92 4.64
CA ASN A 23 12.35 5.07 5.51
C ASN A 23 11.49 4.71 6.74
N PRO A 24 11.99 4.89 7.98
CA PRO A 24 11.23 4.62 9.21
C PRO A 24 9.94 5.42 9.32
N MET A 25 9.89 6.57 8.63
CA MET A 25 8.77 7.50 8.59
C MET A 25 7.88 7.31 7.36
N ALA A 26 8.10 6.27 6.56
CA ALA A 26 7.26 5.99 5.39
C ALA A 26 5.79 5.88 5.80
N ALA A 27 4.93 6.62 5.10
CA ALA A 27 3.49 6.63 5.27
C ALA A 27 2.82 6.68 3.90
N LEU A 28 1.59 6.20 3.83
CA LEU A 28 0.77 6.24 2.62
C LEU A 28 -0.49 7.07 2.90
N PRO A 29 -1.00 7.87 1.95
CA PRO A 29 -2.32 8.47 2.08
C PRO A 29 -3.37 7.37 1.87
N VAL A 30 -4.26 7.17 2.84
CA VAL A 30 -5.16 6.01 2.88
C VAL A 30 -6.60 6.48 3.04
N VAL A 31 -7.48 5.87 2.26
CA VAL A 31 -8.94 5.94 2.42
C VAL A 31 -9.47 4.54 2.74
N LEU A 32 -10.45 4.43 3.63
CA LEU A 32 -11.17 3.18 3.86
C LEU A 32 -12.14 2.90 2.70
N GLU A 33 -12.61 1.66 2.57
CA GLU A 33 -13.59 1.29 1.52
C GLU A 33 -14.90 2.07 1.62
N ASP A 34 -15.29 2.52 2.82
CA ASP A 34 -16.46 3.36 3.05
C ASP A 34 -16.26 4.84 2.68
N GLY A 35 -15.06 5.21 2.19
CA GLY A 35 -14.70 6.58 1.82
C GLY A 35 -14.09 7.42 2.94
N THR A 36 -13.95 6.88 4.16
CA THR A 36 -13.31 7.60 5.27
C THR A 36 -11.83 7.87 4.97
N ASP A 37 -11.45 9.15 4.87
CA ASP A 37 -10.06 9.59 4.66
C ASP A 37 -9.27 9.50 5.98
N LEU A 38 -8.31 8.58 6.06
CA LEU A 38 -7.44 8.41 7.22
C LEU A 38 -6.17 9.28 7.14
N GLY A 39 -5.99 10.02 6.05
CA GLY A 39 -4.78 10.77 5.78
C GLY A 39 -3.55 9.86 5.66
N TRP A 40 -2.40 10.36 6.10
CA TRP A 40 -1.13 9.65 6.00
C TRP A 40 -0.95 8.63 7.14
N VAL A 41 -1.04 7.34 6.81
CA VAL A 41 -0.88 6.23 7.76
C VAL A 41 0.49 5.58 7.58
N ARG A 42 1.18 5.27 8.68
CA ARG A 42 2.51 4.63 8.67
C ARG A 42 2.48 3.29 7.92
N TRP A 43 3.40 3.13 6.98
CA TRP A 43 3.48 1.95 6.13
C TRP A 43 4.20 0.81 6.85
N GLY A 44 3.42 -0.15 7.33
CA GLY A 44 3.89 -1.39 7.92
C GLY A 44 4.72 -1.21 9.19
N ARG A 45 5.30 -2.31 9.68
CA ARG A 45 6.19 -2.31 10.85
C ARG A 45 7.58 -2.77 10.46
N ARG A 46 8.61 -2.01 10.80
CA ARG A 46 10.01 -2.43 10.61
C ARG A 46 10.40 -3.48 11.67
N LYS A 47 11.44 -4.26 11.40
CA LYS A 47 11.92 -5.32 12.30
C LYS A 47 12.22 -4.80 13.71
N GLU A 48 12.90 -3.67 13.79
CA GLU A 48 13.33 -3.04 15.04
C GLU A 48 12.26 -2.16 15.69
N GLN A 49 11.15 -1.89 14.98
CA GLN A 49 10.06 -1.11 15.55
C GLN A 49 9.22 -1.97 16.49
N PRO A 50 8.95 -1.51 17.72
CA PRO A 50 8.01 -2.18 18.62
C PRO A 50 6.60 -2.16 18.03
N GLY A 51 5.75 -3.05 18.53
CA GLY A 51 4.36 -3.16 18.11
C GLY A 51 3.96 -4.62 17.80
N TRP A 52 2.66 -4.85 17.75
CA TRP A 52 2.06 -6.19 17.69
C TRP A 52 1.75 -6.64 16.25
N GLY A 53 1.72 -5.71 15.29
CA GLY A 53 1.43 -6.00 13.89
C GLY A 53 2.51 -6.86 13.19
N PRO A 54 2.20 -7.45 12.03
CA PRO A 54 3.18 -8.18 11.23
C PRO A 54 4.38 -7.31 10.86
N GLN A 55 5.56 -7.94 10.80
CA GLN A 55 6.76 -7.29 10.27
C GLN A 55 6.63 -7.14 8.74
N GLY A 56 7.10 -6.01 8.22
CA GLY A 56 7.03 -5.68 6.80
C GLY A 56 5.92 -4.67 6.51
N GLY A 57 5.73 -4.37 5.23
CA GLY A 57 4.69 -3.44 4.74
C GLY A 57 3.70 -4.10 3.80
N TRP A 58 3.65 -5.43 3.74
CA TRP A 58 2.85 -6.16 2.75
C TRP A 58 2.06 -7.28 3.38
N ALA A 59 0.84 -7.47 2.89
CA ALA A 59 -0.04 -8.57 3.22
C ALA A 59 -0.20 -9.46 1.98
N LYS A 60 0.12 -10.75 2.06
CA LYS A 60 -0.10 -11.66 0.92
C LYS A 60 -1.59 -11.99 0.83
N HIS A 61 -2.20 -11.78 -0.34
CA HIS A 61 -3.64 -11.98 -0.57
C HIS A 61 -4.11 -13.37 -0.14
N GLU A 62 -3.40 -14.43 -0.55
CA GLU A 62 -3.69 -15.82 -0.13
C GLU A 62 -3.67 -16.01 1.39
N THR A 63 -2.83 -15.27 2.13
CA THR A 63 -2.79 -15.33 3.60
C THR A 63 -3.98 -14.61 4.21
N ILE A 64 -4.47 -13.56 3.57
CA ILE A 64 -5.69 -12.84 3.98
C ILE A 64 -6.91 -13.73 3.76
N GLU A 65 -7.05 -14.34 2.59
CA GLU A 65 -8.19 -15.23 2.25
C GLU A 65 -8.31 -16.43 3.17
N ARG A 66 -7.18 -16.95 3.68
CA ARG A 66 -7.14 -18.06 4.63
C ARG A 66 -7.36 -17.63 6.10
N GLY A 67 -7.75 -16.37 6.34
CA GLY A 67 -8.03 -15.84 7.69
C GLY A 67 -6.78 -15.49 8.51
N GLY A 68 -5.57 -15.55 7.94
CA GLY A 68 -4.32 -15.33 8.67
C GLY A 68 -4.15 -13.92 9.24
N TRP A 69 -4.97 -12.98 8.79
CA TRP A 69 -5.01 -11.59 9.26
C TRP A 69 -6.13 -11.29 10.27
N GLU A 70 -7.11 -12.17 10.48
CA GLU A 70 -8.31 -11.89 11.29
C GLU A 70 -7.99 -11.47 12.72
N LYS A 71 -6.96 -12.07 13.33
CA LYS A 71 -6.46 -11.71 14.66
C LYS A 71 -5.99 -10.26 14.81
N TYR A 72 -5.78 -9.56 13.69
CA TYR A 72 -5.41 -8.14 13.67
C TYR A 72 -6.61 -7.20 13.48
N HIS A 73 -7.83 -7.75 13.36
CA HIS A 73 -9.05 -7.01 13.06
C HIS A 73 -8.86 -6.02 11.89
N PRO A 74 -8.41 -6.51 10.71
CA PRO A 74 -8.00 -5.64 9.63
C PRO A 74 -9.19 -4.94 8.99
N GLN A 75 -9.03 -3.66 8.72
CA GLN A 75 -9.95 -2.87 7.88
C GLN A 75 -9.40 -2.82 6.46
N ARG A 76 -10.28 -3.01 5.48
CA ARG A 76 -9.94 -2.84 4.06
C ARG A 76 -9.79 -1.37 3.73
N ALA A 77 -8.77 -1.06 2.95
CA ALA A 77 -8.42 0.31 2.62
C ALA A 77 -7.73 0.41 1.25
N ILE A 78 -7.60 1.62 0.75
CA ILE A 78 -6.98 1.94 -0.52
C ILE A 78 -5.92 3.03 -0.28
N ALA A 79 -4.68 2.80 -0.71
CA ALA A 79 -3.65 3.83 -0.71
C ALA A 79 -3.70 4.63 -2.03
N LEU A 80 -3.83 5.96 -1.90
CA LEU A 80 -4.01 6.91 -3.00
C LEU A 80 -2.64 7.31 -3.57
N VAL A 81 -2.14 6.53 -4.52
CA VAL A 81 -0.80 6.72 -5.11
C VAL A 81 -0.91 6.97 -6.61
N SER A 82 -0.04 7.83 -7.14
CA SER A 82 0.07 8.05 -8.59
C SER A 82 1.02 7.06 -9.25
N ARG A 83 1.97 6.50 -8.49
CA ARG A 83 2.92 5.49 -8.99
C ARG A 83 3.32 4.53 -7.88
N PHE A 84 3.74 3.32 -8.26
CA PHE A 84 4.38 2.38 -7.33
C PHE A 84 5.67 1.84 -7.94
N MET A 85 6.56 1.33 -7.09
CA MET A 85 7.90 0.91 -7.48
C MET A 85 8.17 -0.54 -7.06
N GLU A 86 8.59 -1.37 -8.01
CA GLU A 86 9.15 -2.69 -7.76
C GLU A 86 10.66 -2.69 -7.99
N LYS A 87 11.34 -3.60 -7.30
CA LYS A 87 12.75 -3.89 -7.56
C LYS A 87 12.86 -5.25 -8.24
N ASP A 88 13.66 -5.30 -9.29
CA ASP A 88 14.03 -6.58 -9.91
C ASP A 88 15.07 -7.34 -9.07
N ALA A 89 15.48 -8.51 -9.56
CA ALA A 89 16.50 -9.35 -8.95
C ALA A 89 17.87 -8.65 -8.80
N GLU A 90 18.17 -7.69 -9.68
CA GLU A 90 19.40 -6.88 -9.67
C GLU A 90 19.27 -5.62 -8.78
N ARG A 91 18.11 -5.45 -8.12
CA ARG A 91 17.75 -4.31 -7.26
C ARG A 91 17.55 -2.99 -8.00
N VAL A 92 17.42 -3.03 -9.32
CA VAL A 92 17.05 -1.85 -10.13
C VAL A 92 15.59 -1.53 -9.86
N SER A 93 15.30 -0.23 -9.72
CA SER A 93 13.95 0.25 -9.38
C SER A 93 13.15 0.54 -10.64
N HIS A 94 12.00 -0.10 -10.78
CA HIS A 94 11.07 0.07 -11.89
C HIS A 94 9.80 0.73 -11.36
N TRP A 95 9.43 1.86 -11.96
CA TRP A 95 8.26 2.66 -11.56
C TRP A 95 7.11 2.46 -12.53
N PHE A 96 5.93 2.16 -11.99
CA PHE A 96 4.70 1.91 -12.73
C PHE A 96 3.68 2.99 -12.40
N ASP A 97 3.06 3.54 -13.43
CA ASP A 97 2.01 4.55 -13.27
C ASP A 97 0.70 3.89 -12.81
N MET A 98 0.00 4.57 -11.91
CA MET A 98 -1.34 4.19 -11.48
C MET A 98 -2.37 4.76 -12.45
N ASN A 99 -3.34 3.94 -12.84
CA ASN A 99 -4.46 4.41 -13.62
C ASN A 99 -5.32 5.38 -12.80
N ASP A 100 -5.86 6.41 -13.44
CA ASP A 100 -6.78 7.34 -12.80
C ASP A 100 -7.97 6.60 -12.19
N GLY A 101 -8.32 6.95 -10.94
CA GLY A 101 -9.41 6.31 -10.22
C GLY A 101 -9.05 4.99 -9.51
N TYR A 102 -7.79 4.55 -9.61
CA TYR A 102 -7.30 3.35 -8.92
C TYR A 102 -6.26 3.71 -7.84
N GLY A 103 -6.07 2.77 -6.92
CA GLY A 103 -5.05 2.84 -5.88
C GLY A 103 -4.55 1.45 -5.50
N LEU A 104 -3.66 1.39 -4.51
CA LEU A 104 -3.18 0.11 -3.99
C LEU A 104 -4.15 -0.43 -2.94
N GLU A 105 -4.60 -1.67 -3.12
CA GLU A 105 -5.36 -2.37 -2.09
C GLU A 105 -4.49 -2.54 -0.83
N CYS A 106 -5.08 -2.26 0.33
CA CYS A 106 -4.39 -2.22 1.60
C CYS A 106 -5.23 -2.84 2.73
N LEU A 107 -4.54 -3.24 3.81
CA LEU A 107 -5.12 -3.50 5.12
C LEU A 107 -4.64 -2.45 6.12
N VAL A 108 -5.56 -1.90 6.90
CA VAL A 108 -5.25 -1.07 8.07
C VAL A 108 -5.51 -1.89 9.33
N ILE A 109 -4.57 -1.85 10.27
CA ILE A 109 -4.71 -2.49 11.58
C ILE A 109 -4.35 -1.49 12.68
N GLY A 110 -4.83 -1.75 13.89
CA GLY A 110 -4.52 -0.96 15.07
C GLY A 110 -5.12 0.44 15.05
N GLU A 111 -4.92 1.15 16.16
CA GLU A 111 -5.55 2.43 16.42
C GLU A 111 -4.51 3.52 16.74
N ALA A 112 -4.92 4.78 16.52
CA ALA A 112 -4.11 5.96 16.86
C ALA A 112 -2.64 5.83 16.39
N GLN A 113 -1.69 5.90 17.33
CA GLN A 113 -0.24 5.88 17.04
C GLN A 113 0.29 4.49 16.64
N GLU A 114 -0.45 3.43 16.94
CA GLU A 114 -0.13 2.05 16.54
C GLU A 114 -0.74 1.68 15.19
N ARG A 115 -1.57 2.56 14.61
CA ARG A 115 -2.19 2.31 13.31
C ARG A 115 -1.14 2.12 12.22
N ARG A 116 -1.26 1.04 11.46
CA ARG A 116 -0.36 0.70 10.34
C ARG A 116 -1.16 0.29 9.12
N VAL A 117 -0.64 0.65 7.95
CA VAL A 117 -1.17 0.21 6.65
C VAL A 117 -0.21 -0.81 6.02
N TYR A 118 -0.78 -1.85 5.41
CA TYR A 118 -0.07 -2.92 4.72
C TYR A 118 -0.61 -3.07 3.30
N VAL A 119 0.27 -2.98 2.30
CA VAL A 119 -0.10 -3.13 0.88
C VAL A 119 -0.40 -4.60 0.60
N VAL A 120 -1.57 -4.88 0.02
CA VAL A 120 -1.92 -6.24 -0.40
C VAL A 120 -1.08 -6.62 -1.62
N THR A 121 -0.59 -7.85 -1.62
CA THR A 121 0.26 -8.40 -2.68
C THR A 121 -0.31 -9.72 -3.18
N ARG A 122 -0.24 -9.94 -4.50
CA ARG A 122 -0.70 -11.13 -5.21
C ARG A 122 0.39 -11.64 -6.16
N ALA A 123 0.13 -12.74 -6.87
CA ALA A 123 1.00 -13.17 -7.95
C ALA A 123 1.12 -12.07 -9.01
N PRO A 124 2.31 -11.88 -9.61
CA PRO A 124 2.50 -10.91 -10.67
C PRO A 124 1.69 -11.27 -11.93
N PRO A 125 1.23 -10.27 -12.70
CA PRO A 125 0.77 -10.52 -14.06
C PRO A 125 1.92 -11.12 -14.91
N ALA A 126 1.60 -11.94 -15.91
CA ALA A 126 2.58 -12.63 -16.74
C ALA A 126 3.67 -11.71 -17.33
N ALA A 127 3.29 -10.49 -17.74
CA ALA A 127 4.22 -9.49 -18.28
C ALA A 127 5.28 -8.98 -17.28
N TYR A 128 5.06 -9.23 -15.98
CA TYR A 128 5.87 -8.70 -14.88
C TYR A 128 6.43 -9.81 -13.96
N GLU A 129 6.25 -11.08 -14.32
CA GLU A 129 6.81 -12.23 -13.57
C GLU A 129 8.34 -12.15 -13.40
N TRP A 130 9.03 -11.53 -14.36
CA TRP A 130 10.48 -11.36 -14.35
C TRP A 130 10.99 -10.41 -13.26
N LEU A 131 10.13 -9.55 -12.70
CA LEU A 131 10.53 -8.58 -11.68
C LEU A 131 10.65 -9.23 -10.30
N HIS A 132 9.57 -9.89 -9.84
CA HIS A 132 9.47 -10.41 -8.48
C HIS A 132 8.33 -11.42 -8.34
N ASP A 133 8.39 -12.29 -7.33
CA ASP A 133 7.35 -13.28 -7.00
C ASP A 133 6.01 -12.68 -6.50
N ARG A 134 5.95 -11.36 -6.32
CA ARG A 134 4.82 -10.65 -5.74
C ARG A 134 4.64 -9.29 -6.38
N TRP A 135 3.37 -8.94 -6.59
CA TRP A 135 2.94 -7.70 -7.20
C TRP A 135 1.88 -7.02 -6.33
N PRO A 136 1.91 -5.69 -6.19
CA PRO A 136 0.92 -4.99 -5.39
C PRO A 136 -0.46 -5.10 -6.05
N ALA A 137 -1.48 -5.41 -5.25
CA ALA A 137 -2.85 -5.45 -5.73
C ALA A 137 -3.38 -4.03 -5.95
N VAL A 138 -4.08 -3.84 -7.06
CA VAL A 138 -4.64 -2.55 -7.50
C VAL A 138 -6.16 -2.68 -7.51
N THR A 139 -6.85 -1.67 -6.99
CA THR A 139 -8.32 -1.65 -6.84
C THR A 139 -8.87 -0.25 -7.11
N PRO A 140 -10.13 -0.11 -7.59
CA PRO A 140 -10.78 1.20 -7.71
C PRO A 140 -10.84 1.95 -6.37
N VAL A 141 -10.73 3.28 -6.43
CA VAL A 141 -10.92 4.16 -5.28
C VAL A 141 -12.43 4.39 -5.08
N PRO A 142 -12.96 4.29 -3.84
CA PRO A 142 -14.37 4.57 -3.55
C PRO A 142 -14.81 5.97 -4.01
N GLY A 143 -16.04 6.08 -4.52
CA GLY A 143 -16.60 7.37 -4.96
C GLY A 143 -16.05 7.89 -6.29
N ASN A 144 -15.30 7.09 -7.05
CA ASN A 144 -14.90 7.42 -8.41
C ASN A 144 -15.96 7.07 -9.48
N ASP A 145 -17.23 6.96 -9.07
CA ASP A 145 -18.38 7.05 -9.96
C ASP A 145 -18.48 8.51 -10.45
N ARG A 146 -17.57 8.89 -11.32
CA ARG A 146 -17.80 10.05 -12.17
C ARG A 146 -18.88 9.62 -13.15
N GLU A 147 -20.09 10.13 -12.91
CA GLU A 147 -21.18 10.23 -13.88
C GLU A 147 -20.61 10.38 -15.31
N MET A 148 -20.93 9.41 -16.17
CA MET A 148 -20.94 9.64 -17.62
C MET A 148 -22.23 10.35 -17.99
#